data_AF-A0A959UPJ5-F1
#
_entry.id   AF-A0A959UPJ5-F1
#
_cell.length_a   1.000
_cell.length_b   1.000
_cell.length_c   1.000
_cell.angle_alpha   90.00
_cell.angle_beta   90.00
_cell.angle_gamma   90.00
#
_symmetry.space_group_name_H-M   'P 1'
#
loop_
_entity.id
_entity.type
_entity.pdbx_description
1 polymer ?
#
loop_
_entity_poly.entity_id
_entity_poly.type
_entity_poly.pdbx_seq_one_letter_code
_entity_poly.pdbx_strand_id
1 'polypeptide(L)'
;MTLALSAQAQVNFPFPDSAATWVQYYETMVSPPPLPTFEWVSTANFCMDGTDTLIAGTTFTRLSDCAGGYVGAIRQDTGAVYFQPADSAQAYLLYDFGVSMGDTLRDVYVNELLGTGT
;
A
#
# COMPACT_ATOMS: atom_id res chain seq x y z
N MET A 1 -28.03 -17.03 -32.29
CA MET A 1 -27.91 -15.79 -31.51
C MET A 1 -27.15 -16.15 -30.25
N THR A 2 -25.85 -15.91 -30.23
CA THR A 2 -24.92 -16.41 -29.20
C THR A 2 -24.51 -15.22 -28.36
N LEU A 3 -24.72 -15.29 -27.05
CA LEU A 3 -24.40 -14.23 -26.10
C LEU A 3 -22.88 -13.96 -26.12
N ALA A 4 -22.51 -12.70 -26.35
CA ALA A 4 -21.16 -12.24 -26.07
C ALA A 4 -21.00 -12.07 -24.55
N LEU A 5 -20.20 -12.93 -23.93
CA LEU A 5 -19.73 -12.72 -22.57
C LEU A 5 -18.64 -11.64 -22.64
N SER A 6 -18.99 -10.39 -22.35
CA SER A 6 -18.03 -9.32 -22.15
C SER A 6 -17.29 -9.57 -20.83
N ALA A 7 -16.27 -10.43 -20.87
CA ALA A 7 -15.24 -10.44 -19.85
C ALA A 7 -14.54 -9.08 -19.92
N GLN A 8 -14.82 -8.20 -18.95
CA GLN A 8 -13.94 -7.07 -18.72
C GLN A 8 -12.62 -7.68 -18.27
N ALA A 9 -11.65 -7.73 -19.18
CA ALA A 9 -10.27 -7.96 -18.80
C ALA A 9 -9.93 -6.86 -17.81
N GLN A 10 -9.97 -7.16 -16.52
CA GLN A 10 -9.25 -6.38 -15.53
C GLN A 10 -7.83 -6.31 -16.08
N VAL A 11 -7.45 -5.14 -16.59
CA VAL A 11 -6.11 -4.92 -17.13
C VAL A 11 -5.18 -5.36 -16.01
N ASN A 12 -4.50 -6.49 -16.21
CA ASN A 12 -3.57 -7.04 -15.25
C ASN A 12 -2.35 -6.12 -15.26
N PHE A 13 -2.47 -5.00 -14.56
CA PHE A 13 -1.35 -4.12 -14.31
C PHE A 13 -0.45 -4.89 -13.36
N PRO A 14 0.76 -5.30 -13.78
CA PRO A 14 1.64 -6.03 -12.90
C PRO A 14 1.85 -5.20 -11.65
N PHE A 15 1.70 -5.86 -10.50
CA PHE A 15 2.04 -5.24 -9.23
C PHE A 15 3.47 -4.71 -9.33
N PRO A 16 3.76 -3.46 -8.93
CA PRO A 16 5.09 -2.88 -9.04
C PRO A 16 6.03 -3.53 -8.02
N ASP A 17 6.40 -4.78 -8.29
CA ASP A 17 7.18 -5.67 -7.44
C ASP A 17 8.69 -5.44 -7.56
N SER A 18 9.13 -4.87 -8.67
CA SER A 18 10.54 -4.77 -9.05
C SER A 18 10.83 -3.44 -9.71
N ALA A 19 11.99 -2.86 -9.34
CA ALA A 19 12.44 -1.55 -9.83
C ALA A 19 11.37 -0.44 -9.71
N ALA A 20 10.68 -0.41 -8.56
CA ALA A 20 9.56 0.50 -8.31
C ALA A 20 9.85 1.47 -7.16
N THR A 21 9.25 2.65 -7.22
CA THR A 21 9.23 3.62 -6.12
C THR A 21 7.80 3.84 -5.66
N TRP A 22 7.55 3.49 -4.40
CA TRP A 22 6.32 3.74 -3.67
C TRP A 22 6.41 5.11 -3.01
N VAL A 23 5.43 5.97 -3.28
CA VAL A 23 5.42 7.34 -2.79
C VAL A 23 4.33 7.46 -1.74
N GLN A 24 4.72 7.78 -0.51
CA GLN A 24 3.80 8.14 0.55
C GLN A 24 3.87 9.65 0.75
N TYR A 25 2.73 10.33 0.78
CA TYR A 25 2.66 11.75 1.11
C TYR A 25 1.70 11.98 2.27
N TYR A 26 1.93 13.06 3.01
CA TYR A 26 1.09 13.51 4.11
C TYR A 26 0.69 14.97 3.86
N GLU A 27 -0.61 15.22 3.96
CA GLU A 27 -1.22 16.54 3.85
C GLU A 27 -2.03 16.82 5.12
N THR A 28 -2.06 18.08 5.54
CA THR A 28 -2.87 18.53 6.67
C THR A 28 -3.95 19.50 6.20
N MET A 29 -5.13 19.43 6.80
CA MET A 29 -6.18 20.42 6.58
C MET A 29 -5.77 21.75 7.25
N VAL A 30 -5.71 22.82 6.48
CA VAL A 30 -5.34 24.16 6.98
C VAL A 30 -6.50 25.14 7.03
N SER A 31 -7.57 24.89 6.29
CA SER A 31 -8.86 25.58 6.47
C SER A 31 -9.98 24.58 6.77
N PRO A 32 -10.85 24.85 7.74
CA PRO A 32 -12.02 24.01 8.00
C PRO A 32 -13.13 24.22 6.94
N PRO A 33 -14.19 23.40 6.97
CA PRO A 33 -15.39 23.58 6.12
C PRO A 33 -15.97 25.01 6.21
N PRO A 34 -16.65 25.53 5.15
CA PRO A 34 -17.25 24.79 4.03
C PRO A 34 -16.32 24.52 2.83
N LEU A 35 -15.15 25.16 2.78
CA LEU A 35 -14.15 24.94 1.72
C LEU A 35 -12.83 24.56 2.39
N PRO A 36 -12.60 23.25 2.62
CA PRO A 36 -11.35 22.80 3.19
C PRO A 36 -10.22 22.92 2.16
N THR A 37 -9.08 23.45 2.60
CA THR A 37 -7.82 23.44 1.86
C THR A 37 -6.82 22.60 2.62
N PHE A 38 -5.94 21.94 1.86
CA PHE A 38 -4.92 21.05 2.38
C PHE A 38 -3.55 21.59 1.98
N GLU A 39 -2.60 21.49 2.88
CA GLU A 39 -1.19 21.80 2.62
C GLU A 39 -0.36 20.54 2.74
N TRP A 40 0.63 20.47 1.84
CA TRP A 40 1.61 19.41 1.81
C TRP A 40 2.56 19.52 2.98
N VAL A 41 2.71 18.43 3.73
CA VAL A 41 3.57 18.41 4.93
C VAL A 41 4.86 17.66 4.63
N SER A 42 4.76 16.47 4.04
CA SER A 42 5.93 15.63 3.78
C SER A 42 5.64 14.54 2.75
N THR A 43 6.71 13.96 2.23
CA THR A 43 6.68 12.74 1.42
C THR A 43 7.87 11.86 1.70
N ALA A 44 7.63 10.56 1.71
CA ALA A 44 8.66 9.54 1.74
C ALA A 44 8.60 8.73 0.43
N ASN A 45 9.77 8.39 -0.08
CA ASN A 45 9.94 7.48 -1.20
C ASN A 45 10.47 6.16 -0.67
N PHE A 46 9.84 5.07 -1.08
CA PHE A 46 10.24 3.73 -0.71
C PHE A 46 10.55 2.91 -1.96
N CYS A 47 11.75 2.35 -2.01
CA CYS A 47 12.24 1.62 -3.16
C CYS A 47 12.05 0.12 -2.97
N MET A 48 11.56 -0.52 -4.02
CA MET A 48 11.44 -1.96 -4.15
C MET A 48 12.33 -2.44 -5.30
N ASP A 49 13.28 -3.31 -4.97
CA ASP A 49 14.29 -3.83 -5.90
C ASP A 49 13.98 -5.25 -6.39
N GLY A 50 12.85 -5.83 -5.99
CA GLY A 50 12.47 -7.21 -6.30
C GLY A 50 13.10 -8.26 -5.38
N THR A 51 13.80 -7.86 -4.31
CA THR A 51 14.35 -8.81 -3.34
C THR A 51 13.25 -9.36 -2.44
N ASP A 52 13.02 -10.67 -2.51
CA ASP A 52 12.07 -11.33 -1.64
C ASP A 52 12.60 -11.54 -0.21
N THR A 53 11.68 -11.55 0.75
CA THR A 53 11.89 -11.92 2.15
C THR A 53 10.79 -12.87 2.60
N LEU A 54 11.13 -13.76 3.54
CA LEU A 54 10.18 -14.70 4.11
C LEU A 54 9.80 -14.25 5.51
N ILE A 55 8.52 -13.91 5.72
CA ILE A 55 8.01 -13.48 7.02
C ILE A 55 6.89 -14.43 7.44
N ALA A 56 7.07 -15.11 8.58
CA ALA A 56 6.13 -16.11 9.09
C ALA A 56 5.71 -17.17 8.05
N GLY A 57 6.63 -17.56 7.16
CA GLY A 57 6.37 -18.54 6.10
C GLY A 57 5.64 -17.99 4.87
N THR A 58 5.38 -16.69 4.82
CA THR A 58 4.78 -16.01 3.66
C THR A 58 5.84 -15.18 2.94
N THR A 59 5.88 -15.27 1.61
CA THR A 59 6.79 -14.48 0.78
C THR A 59 6.27 -13.06 0.62
N PHE A 60 7.15 -12.09 0.86
CA PHE A 60 6.94 -10.68 0.59
C PHE A 60 8.11 -10.15 -0.22
N THR A 61 7.92 -9.04 -0.91
CA THR A 61 9.02 -8.28 -1.49
C THR A 61 9.44 -7.17 -0.54
N ARG A 62 10.75 -7.06 -0.31
CA ARG A 62 11.34 -6.10 0.61
C ARG A 62 11.14 -4.68 0.11
N LEU A 63 10.75 -3.80 1.03
CA LEU A 63 10.63 -2.36 0.84
C LEU A 63 11.73 -1.63 1.63
N SER A 64 12.35 -0.63 1.01
CA SER A 64 13.44 0.16 1.61
C SER A 64 13.22 1.66 1.49
N ASP A 65 13.91 2.47 2.29
CA ASP A 65 13.89 3.95 2.24
C ASP A 65 14.67 4.56 1.06
N CYS A 66 14.91 3.80 -0.01
CA CYS A 66 15.78 4.14 -1.15
C CYS A 66 17.26 4.40 -0.82
N ALA A 67 17.63 4.60 0.44
CA ALA A 67 19.01 4.61 0.92
C ALA A 67 19.50 3.21 1.38
N GLY A 68 18.57 2.25 1.46
CA GLY A 68 18.83 0.84 1.77
C GLY A 68 18.35 0.41 3.16
N GLY A 69 17.82 1.33 3.97
CA GLY A 69 17.18 1.04 5.25
C GLY A 69 15.92 0.20 5.04
N TYR A 70 15.75 -0.87 5.82
CA TYR A 70 14.57 -1.73 5.76
C TYR A 70 13.38 -1.03 6.42
N VAL A 71 12.29 -0.82 5.66
CA VAL A 71 11.07 -0.17 6.15
C VAL A 71 9.95 -1.19 6.39
N GLY A 72 9.99 -2.29 5.65
CA GLY A 72 9.00 -3.35 5.75
C GLY A 72 8.99 -4.17 4.48
N ALA A 73 7.88 -4.88 4.24
CA ALA A 73 7.72 -5.69 3.05
C ALA A 73 6.29 -5.63 2.53
N ILE A 74 6.12 -5.71 1.21
CA ILE A 74 4.81 -5.68 0.56
C ILE A 74 4.58 -7.03 -0.13
N ARG A 75 3.34 -7.54 -0.07
CA ARG A 75 2.90 -8.66 -0.91
C ARG A 75 1.61 -8.31 -1.63
N GLN A 76 1.44 -8.89 -2.81
CA GLN A 76 0.15 -8.94 -3.48
C GLN A 76 -0.43 -10.35 -3.36
N ASP A 77 -1.73 -10.44 -3.13
CA ASP A 77 -2.47 -11.70 -3.14
C ASP A 77 -3.89 -11.47 -3.64
N THR A 78 -4.24 -12.13 -4.75
CA THR A 78 -5.60 -12.15 -5.31
C THR A 78 -6.24 -10.76 -5.50
N GLY A 79 -5.44 -9.75 -5.87
CA GLY A 79 -5.91 -8.37 -6.10
C GLY A 79 -5.89 -7.46 -4.87
N ALA A 80 -5.58 -8.00 -3.70
CA ALA A 80 -5.27 -7.26 -2.49
C ALA A 80 -3.77 -7.09 -2.31
N VAL A 81 -3.36 -6.00 -1.68
CA VAL A 81 -1.96 -5.70 -1.36
C VAL A 81 -1.84 -5.45 0.13
N TYR A 82 -0.83 -6.07 0.72
CA TYR A 82 -0.57 -6.02 2.14
C TYR A 82 0.82 -5.49 2.41
N PHE A 83 0.94 -4.65 3.43
CA PHE A 83 2.21 -4.16 3.94
C PHE A 83 2.45 -4.68 5.34
N GLN A 84 3.65 -5.20 5.56
CA GLN A 84 4.15 -5.53 6.88
C GLN A 84 5.27 -4.55 7.26
N PRO A 85 5.03 -3.63 8.22
CA PRO A 85 6.05 -2.77 8.79
C PRO A 85 7.22 -3.56 9.36
N ALA A 86 8.42 -2.99 9.33
CA ALA A 86 9.63 -3.64 9.86
C ALA A 86 9.54 -3.99 11.35
N ASP A 87 8.78 -3.23 12.12
CA ASP A 87 8.57 -3.36 13.56
C ASP A 87 7.27 -4.11 13.93
N SER A 88 6.52 -4.61 12.94
CA SER A 88 5.28 -5.35 13.17
C SER A 88 5.40 -6.84 12.85
N ALA A 89 4.71 -7.65 13.66
CA ALA A 89 4.49 -9.07 13.38
C ALA A 89 3.26 -9.32 12.50
N GLN A 90 2.50 -8.26 12.17
CA GLN A 90 1.27 -8.32 11.40
C GLN A 90 1.44 -7.63 10.04
N ALA A 91 0.85 -8.23 9.00
CA ALA A 91 0.64 -7.58 7.71
C ALA A 91 -0.74 -6.92 7.69
N TYR A 92 -0.79 -5.70 7.18
CA TYR A 92 -1.99 -4.86 7.10
C TYR A 92 -2.40 -4.67 5.64
N LEU A 93 -3.69 -4.48 5.40
CA LEU A 93 -4.22 -4.20 4.08
C LEU A 93 -3.89 -2.77 3.65
N LEU A 94 -3.19 -2.60 2.53
CA LEU A 94 -2.94 -1.31 1.88
C LEU A 94 -4.10 -0.91 0.96
N TYR A 95 -4.45 -1.81 0.04
CA TYR A 95 -5.58 -1.65 -0.88
C TYR A 95 -6.08 -3.01 -1.37
N ASP A 96 -7.35 -3.07 -1.73
CA ASP A 96 -8.00 -4.26 -2.28
C ASP A 96 -8.90 -3.86 -3.45
N PHE A 97 -8.59 -4.38 -4.65
CA PHE A 97 -9.37 -4.11 -5.86
C PHE A 97 -10.51 -5.10 -6.10
N GLY A 98 -10.64 -6.15 -5.26
CA GLY A 98 -11.69 -7.15 -5.34
C GLY A 98 -12.94 -6.82 -4.52
N VAL A 99 -12.92 -5.72 -3.77
CA VAL A 99 -14.01 -5.32 -2.86
C VAL A 99 -15.27 -4.90 -3.61
N SER A 100 -16.42 -5.20 -3.03
CA SER A 100 -17.75 -4.84 -3.50
C SER A 100 -18.48 -3.95 -2.48
N MET A 101 -19.53 -3.26 -2.94
CA MET A 101 -20.37 -2.47 -2.05
C MET A 101 -21.00 -3.34 -0.96
N GLY A 102 -20.86 -2.92 0.30
CA GLY A 102 -21.33 -3.66 1.47
C GLY A 102 -20.25 -4.49 2.16
N ASP A 103 -19.07 -4.65 1.55
CA ASP A 103 -17.96 -5.35 2.18
C ASP A 103 -17.39 -4.56 3.36
N THR A 104 -16.86 -5.28 4.35
CA THR A 104 -16.16 -4.70 5.50
C THR A 104 -14.69 -5.07 5.43
N LEU A 105 -13.83 -4.05 5.30
CA LEU A 105 -12.39 -4.21 5.35
C LEU A 105 -11.89 -4.20 6.79
N ARG A 106 -10.86 -5.01 7.06
CA ARG A 106 -10.22 -5.14 8.38
C ARG A 106 -8.72 -5.01 8.24
N ASP A 107 -8.06 -4.71 9.36
CA ASP A 107 -6.61 -4.61 9.45
C ASP A 107 -6.00 -3.67 8.38
N VAL A 108 -6.70 -2.58 8.08
CA VAL A 108 -6.25 -1.58 7.10
C VAL A 108 -5.07 -0.83 7.66
N TYR A 109 -4.01 -0.71 6.87
CA TYR A 109 -2.83 0.04 7.26
C TYR A 109 -3.18 1.53 7.35
N VAL A 110 -3.10 2.06 8.56
CA VAL A 110 -3.16 3.50 8.79
C VAL A 110 -1.79 3.90 9.30
N ASN A 111 -1.07 4.67 8.51
CA ASN A 111 0.12 5.33 9.01
C ASN A 111 -0.36 6.44 9.95
N GLU A 112 -0.49 6.12 11.23
CA GLU A 112 -0.42 7.18 12.23
C GLU A 112 0.95 7.83 12.03
N LEU A 113 1.02 9.16 12.06
CA LEU A 113 2.30 9.86 12.13
C LEU A 113 3.16 9.05 13.10
N LEU A 114 4.34 8.56 12.66
CA LEU A 114 5.38 8.11 13.58
C LEU A 114 5.31 9.12 14.70
N GLY A 115 4.82 8.66 15.86
CA GLY A 115 4.49 9.58 16.94
C GLY A 115 5.67 10.52 17.01
N THR A 116 5.41 11.82 16.96
CA THR A 116 6.43 12.79 17.36
C THR A 116 6.83 12.34 18.76
N GLY A 117 7.84 11.49 18.81
CA GLY A 117 8.47 10.97 20.00
C GLY A 117 9.36 12.09 20.48
N THR A 118 8.71 13.21 20.84
CA THR A 118 9.12 14.34 21.67
C THR A 118 7.87 15.20 21.88
#